data_AF-A0A3S1YUU7-F1
#
_entry.id   AF-A0A3S1YUU7-F1
#
_cell.length_a   1.000
_cell.length_b   1.000
_cell.length_c   1.000
_cell.angle_alpha   90.00
_cell.angle_beta   90.00
_cell.angle_gamma   90.00
#
_symmetry.space_group_name_H-M   'P 1'
#
loop_
_entity.id
_entity.type
_entity.pdbx_description
1 polymer ?
#
loop_
_entity_poly.entity_id
_entity_poly.type
_entity_poly.pdbx_seq_one_letter_code
_entity_poly.pdbx_strand_id
1 'polypeptide(L)'
;SIAIASAAAVAAAVSRGVAGGGWRDASASAVAAARRGATLGHWVTGGDIAARIVWAQDIVHGKAIRDAIRLITDLVGTGVASQESVPAAFAVLEVARGDPWQAAVISANLGGDTDTIGAIAAGMAGACSGFSRLPQQHIARLVGLDMSEVRALAADLVAARMAKIGSGKDAAE
;
A
#
# COMPACT_ATOMS: atom_id res chain seq x y z
N SER A 1 14.68 6.81 10.21
CA SER A 1 13.44 6.49 10.95
C SER A 1 12.65 5.38 10.27
N ILE A 2 12.17 4.42 11.05
CA ILE A 2 11.29 3.33 10.58
C ILE A 2 9.91 3.88 10.19
N ALA A 3 9.31 4.72 11.03
CA ALA A 3 8.01 5.30 10.75
C ALA A 3 8.00 6.14 9.47
N ILE A 4 9.02 6.99 9.26
CA ILE A 4 9.10 7.82 8.05
C ILE A 4 9.36 6.96 6.81
N ALA A 5 10.22 5.94 6.91
CA ALA A 5 10.45 5.01 5.79
C ALA A 5 9.17 4.26 5.38
N SER A 6 8.42 3.74 6.36
CA SER A 6 7.15 3.05 6.16
C SER A 6 6.10 3.95 5.52
N ALA A 7 5.89 5.15 6.08
CA ALA A 7 4.93 6.11 5.53
C ALA A 7 5.33 6.57 4.10
N ALA A 8 6.62 6.82 3.88
CA ALA A 8 7.13 7.21 2.56
C ALA A 8 6.94 6.12 1.51
N ALA A 9 7.13 4.84 1.87
CA ALA A 9 6.88 3.72 0.98
C ALA A 9 5.42 3.68 0.50
N VAL A 10 4.47 3.68 1.45
CA VAL A 10 3.04 3.60 1.13
C VAL A 10 2.61 4.83 0.31
N ALA A 11 3.02 6.03 0.72
CA ALA A 11 2.70 7.26 0.00
C ALA A 11 3.25 7.26 -1.44
N ALA A 12 4.47 6.77 -1.65
CA ALA A 12 5.07 6.69 -2.98
C ALA A 12 4.39 5.64 -3.87
N ALA A 13 4.00 4.48 -3.32
CA ALA A 13 3.24 3.47 -4.05
C ALA A 13 1.89 4.03 -4.53
N VAL A 14 1.10 4.59 -3.62
CA VAL A 14 -0.21 5.19 -3.94
C VAL A 14 -0.03 6.34 -4.94
N SER A 15 0.95 7.23 -4.72
CA SER A 15 1.21 8.34 -5.62
C SER A 15 1.62 7.88 -7.02
N ARG A 16 2.34 6.76 -7.14
CA ARG A 16 2.70 6.18 -8.44
C ARG A 16 1.50 5.55 -9.12
N GLY A 17 0.65 4.82 -8.39
CA GLY A 17 -0.59 4.26 -8.91
C GLY A 17 -1.52 5.34 -9.47
N VAL A 18 -1.79 6.39 -8.68
CA VAL A 18 -2.63 7.53 -9.09
C VAL A 18 -2.08 8.25 -10.33
N ALA A 19 -0.77 8.21 -10.55
CA ALA A 19 -0.13 8.77 -11.74
C ALA A 19 -0.12 7.81 -12.96
N GLY A 20 -0.87 6.71 -12.90
CA GLY A 20 -1.02 5.73 -13.97
C GLY A 20 0.02 4.61 -13.99
N GLY A 21 0.86 4.49 -12.95
CA GLY A 21 1.82 3.39 -12.84
C GLY A 21 1.16 2.08 -12.43
N GLY A 22 1.71 0.95 -12.89
CA GLY A 22 1.28 -0.37 -12.44
C GLY A 22 1.75 -0.67 -11.01
N TRP A 23 1.19 -1.71 -10.40
CA TRP A 23 1.53 -2.08 -9.01
C TRP A 23 3.02 -2.43 -8.81
N ARG A 24 3.70 -2.97 -9.84
CA ARG A 24 5.16 -3.22 -9.80
C ARG A 24 5.97 -1.93 -9.78
N ASP A 25 5.58 -0.95 -10.60
CA ASP A 25 6.21 0.38 -10.61
C ASP A 25 5.97 1.11 -9.27
N ALA A 26 4.78 0.91 -8.70
CA ALA A 26 4.42 1.42 -7.39
C ALA A 26 5.30 0.80 -6.29
N SER A 27 5.51 -0.52 -6.29
CA SER A 27 6.44 -1.20 -5.37
C SER A 27 7.87 -0.69 -5.52
N ALA A 28 8.37 -0.53 -6.75
CA ALA A 28 9.71 0.02 -6.99
C ALA A 28 9.85 1.45 -6.44
N SER A 29 8.83 2.29 -6.66
CA SER A 29 8.76 3.65 -6.12
C SER A 29 8.74 3.66 -4.59
N ALA A 30 8.02 2.71 -3.98
CA ALA A 30 7.94 2.54 -2.54
C ALA A 30 9.30 2.22 -1.92
N VAL A 31 10.03 1.26 -2.49
CA VAL A 31 11.37 0.87 -2.01
C VAL A 31 12.34 2.06 -2.09
N ALA A 32 12.33 2.81 -3.20
CA ALA A 32 13.14 4.00 -3.35
C ALA A 32 12.77 5.12 -2.35
N ALA A 33 11.48 5.26 -2.03
CA ALA A 33 11.01 6.22 -1.04
C ALA A 33 11.33 5.79 0.39
N ALA A 34 11.21 4.50 0.73
CA ALA A 34 11.59 3.96 2.03
C ALA A 34 13.08 4.19 2.32
N ARG A 35 13.97 3.95 1.34
CA ARG A 35 15.41 4.22 1.49
C ARG A 35 15.69 5.68 1.83
N ARG A 36 15.00 6.62 1.17
CA ARG A 36 15.10 8.06 1.47
C ARG A 36 14.48 8.40 2.82
N GLY A 37 13.32 7.84 3.14
CA GLY A 37 12.64 8.07 4.43
C GLY A 37 13.43 7.53 5.62
N ALA A 38 14.22 6.46 5.42
CA ALA A 38 15.07 5.88 6.45
C ALA A 38 16.15 6.86 6.92
N THR A 39 16.63 7.76 6.04
CA THR A 39 17.62 8.79 6.39
C THR A 39 17.00 10.02 7.06
N LEU A 40 15.67 10.06 7.23
CA LEU A 40 14.95 11.15 7.88
C LEU A 40 14.57 10.75 9.32
N GLY A 41 14.54 11.74 10.21
CA GLY A 41 14.19 11.56 11.62
C GLY A 41 15.18 10.70 12.40
N HIS A 42 14.77 10.24 13.58
CA HIS A 42 15.65 9.48 14.48
C HIS A 42 15.76 8.00 14.10
N TRP A 43 16.93 7.43 14.36
CA TRP A 43 17.14 5.99 14.28
C TRP A 43 16.40 5.28 15.42
N VAL A 44 15.85 4.11 15.12
CA VAL A 44 15.16 3.24 16.07
C VAL A 44 15.55 1.79 15.74
N THR A 45 15.61 0.93 16.75
CA THR A 45 15.88 -0.50 16.56
C THR A 45 14.82 -1.16 15.67
N GLY A 46 15.26 -2.00 14.72
CA GLY A 46 14.40 -2.71 13.79
C GLY A 46 15.06 -2.94 12.42
N GLY A 47 14.45 -3.80 11.62
CA GLY A 47 14.94 -4.06 10.25
C GLY A 47 14.68 -2.88 9.31
N ASP A 48 15.57 -2.70 8.33
CA ASP A 48 15.39 -1.70 7.28
C ASP A 48 14.11 -1.95 6.49
N ILE A 49 13.25 -0.94 6.39
CA ILE A 49 11.92 -1.09 5.76
C ILE A 49 12.02 -1.41 4.28
N ALA A 50 12.95 -0.79 3.55
CA ALA A 50 13.10 -1.05 2.13
C ALA A 50 13.56 -2.49 1.87
N ALA A 51 14.53 -2.98 2.64
CA ALA A 51 14.98 -4.35 2.60
C ALA A 51 13.87 -5.34 2.98
N ARG A 52 13.09 -5.04 4.02
CA ARG A 52 11.96 -5.88 4.44
C ARG A 52 10.84 -5.93 3.41
N ILE A 53 10.53 -4.84 2.72
CA ILE A 53 9.55 -4.82 1.62
C ILE A 53 10.01 -5.75 0.50
N VAL A 54 11.25 -5.59 0.01
CA VAL A 54 11.79 -6.44 -1.06
C VAL A 54 11.77 -7.90 -0.65
N TRP A 55 12.31 -8.20 0.53
CA TRP A 55 12.34 -9.56 1.06
C TRP A 55 10.95 -10.18 1.20
N ALA A 56 9.97 -9.43 1.73
CA ALA A 56 8.62 -9.94 1.93
C ALA A 56 7.91 -10.23 0.59
N GLN A 57 8.14 -9.42 -0.45
CA GLN A 57 7.65 -9.71 -1.80
C GLN A 57 8.33 -10.93 -2.42
N ASP A 58 9.65 -11.06 -2.26
CA ASP A 58 10.42 -12.17 -2.83
C ASP A 58 10.00 -13.54 -2.27
N ILE A 59 9.79 -13.64 -0.94
CA ILE A 59 9.43 -14.94 -0.33
C ILE A 59 8.05 -15.45 -0.77
N VAL A 60 7.10 -14.54 -1.06
CA VAL A 60 5.74 -14.91 -1.49
C VAL A 60 5.60 -14.98 -3.01
N HIS A 61 6.61 -14.55 -3.76
CA HIS A 61 6.57 -14.52 -5.22
C HIS A 61 6.28 -15.90 -5.81
N GLY A 62 5.27 -15.96 -6.69
CA GLY A 62 4.85 -17.20 -7.36
C GLY A 62 4.21 -18.26 -6.45
N LYS A 63 4.01 -17.98 -5.17
CA LYS A 63 3.37 -18.92 -4.24
C LYS A 63 1.85 -18.95 -4.42
N ALA A 64 1.25 -20.11 -4.13
CA ALA A 64 -0.19 -20.19 -3.97
C ALA A 64 -0.63 -19.36 -2.76
N ILE A 65 -1.84 -18.77 -2.82
CA ILE A 65 -2.34 -17.85 -1.78
C ILE A 65 -2.23 -18.46 -0.37
N ARG A 66 -2.59 -19.74 -0.19
CA ARG A 66 -2.52 -20.42 1.10
C ARG A 66 -1.09 -20.45 1.65
N ASP A 67 -0.12 -20.76 0.81
CA ASP A 67 1.28 -20.85 1.22
C ASP A 67 1.86 -19.46 1.47
N ALA A 68 1.46 -18.47 0.66
CA ALA A 68 1.85 -17.08 0.87
C ALA A 68 1.33 -16.52 2.19
N ILE A 69 0.08 -16.80 2.55
CA ILE A 69 -0.49 -16.42 3.85
C ILE A 69 0.38 -16.97 4.98
N ARG A 70 0.74 -18.26 4.94
CA ARG A 70 1.63 -18.88 5.95
C ARG A 70 3.00 -18.19 6.01
N LEU A 71 3.61 -17.90 4.86
CA LEU A 71 4.90 -17.21 4.82
C LEU A 71 4.82 -15.80 5.40
N ILE A 72 3.73 -15.08 5.15
CA ILE A 72 3.50 -13.74 5.72
C ILE A 72 3.34 -13.83 7.23
N THR A 73 2.50 -14.74 7.73
CA THR A 73 2.25 -14.90 9.17
C THR A 73 3.48 -15.37 9.93
N ASP A 74 4.21 -16.34 9.38
CA ASP A 74 5.27 -17.03 10.11
C ASP A 74 6.60 -16.28 10.05
N LEU A 75 6.86 -15.53 8.97
CA LEU A 75 8.16 -14.90 8.73
C LEU A 75 8.09 -13.38 8.74
N VAL A 76 7.11 -12.77 8.07
CA VAL A 76 7.04 -11.31 7.94
C VAL A 76 6.51 -10.67 9.21
N GLY A 77 5.49 -11.28 9.80
CA GLY A 77 4.74 -10.75 10.93
C GLY A 77 3.51 -9.95 10.45
N THR A 78 2.46 -9.97 11.27
CA THR A 78 1.18 -9.30 10.99
C THR A 78 0.74 -8.42 12.17
N GLY A 79 1.67 -8.01 13.03
CA GLY A 79 1.41 -7.13 14.15
C GLY A 79 1.24 -5.66 13.76
N VAL A 80 0.79 -4.86 14.73
CA VAL A 80 0.50 -3.42 14.60
C VAL A 80 1.73 -2.55 14.33
N ALA A 81 2.92 -3.07 14.60
CA ALA A 81 4.16 -2.34 14.34
C ALA A 81 4.36 -2.17 12.84
N SER A 82 4.63 -0.96 12.37
CA SER A 82 4.88 -0.68 10.94
C SER A 82 6.06 -1.48 10.33
N GLN A 83 6.92 -2.06 11.16
CA GLN A 83 7.99 -2.99 10.76
C GLN A 83 7.45 -4.34 10.27
N GLU A 84 6.25 -4.71 10.70
CA GLU A 84 5.53 -5.91 10.31
C GLU A 84 4.43 -5.57 9.30
N SER A 85 3.51 -4.67 9.66
CA SER A 85 2.31 -4.40 8.85
C SER A 85 2.61 -3.83 7.47
N VAL A 86 3.62 -2.97 7.31
CA VAL A 86 3.96 -2.40 5.98
C VAL A 86 4.59 -3.45 5.06
N PRO A 87 5.66 -4.18 5.44
CA PRO A 87 6.16 -5.29 4.62
C PRO A 87 5.10 -6.35 4.31
N ALA A 88 4.23 -6.70 5.28
CA ALA A 88 3.13 -7.62 5.05
C ALA A 88 2.16 -7.11 3.99
N ALA A 89 1.81 -5.82 4.00
CA ALA A 89 0.94 -5.22 2.99
C ALA A 89 1.56 -5.28 1.57
N PHE A 90 2.87 -5.10 1.45
CA PHE A 90 3.57 -5.26 0.15
C PHE A 90 3.62 -6.73 -0.30
N ALA A 91 3.80 -7.67 0.61
CA ALA A 91 3.68 -9.10 0.30
C ALA A 91 2.26 -9.46 -0.17
N VAL A 92 1.23 -8.94 0.49
CA VAL A 92 -0.16 -9.11 0.05
C VAL A 92 -0.37 -8.54 -1.36
N LEU A 93 0.14 -7.33 -1.64
CA LEU A 93 0.04 -6.71 -2.95
C LEU A 93 0.66 -7.60 -4.05
N GLU A 94 1.82 -8.21 -3.78
CA GLU A 94 2.50 -9.15 -4.68
C GLU A 94 1.63 -10.39 -4.96
N VAL A 95 1.10 -11.03 -3.91
CA VAL A 95 0.27 -12.25 -4.03
C VAL A 95 -1.04 -11.95 -4.74
N ALA A 96 -1.65 -10.80 -4.45
CA ALA A 96 -2.86 -10.32 -5.11
C ALA A 96 -2.60 -9.86 -6.55
N ARG A 97 -1.34 -9.71 -6.97
CA ARG A 97 -0.94 -9.22 -8.30
C ARG A 97 -1.59 -7.87 -8.65
N GLY A 98 -1.72 -7.01 -7.66
CA GLY A 98 -2.36 -5.70 -7.81
C GLY A 98 -3.88 -5.71 -7.92
N ASP A 99 -4.56 -6.85 -7.67
CA ASP A 99 -6.02 -6.88 -7.57
C ASP A 99 -6.48 -6.40 -6.16
N PRO A 100 -7.27 -5.32 -6.07
CA PRO A 100 -7.62 -4.72 -4.79
C PRO A 100 -8.58 -5.56 -3.96
N TRP A 101 -9.46 -6.33 -4.59
CA TRP A 101 -10.39 -7.20 -3.88
C TRP A 101 -9.65 -8.42 -3.32
N GLN A 102 -8.80 -9.05 -4.13
CA GLN A 102 -7.97 -10.15 -3.71
C GLN A 102 -7.01 -9.74 -2.59
N ALA A 103 -6.46 -8.53 -2.64
CA ALA A 103 -5.64 -7.99 -1.55
C ALA A 103 -6.43 -7.88 -0.24
N ALA A 104 -7.67 -7.37 -0.29
CA ALA A 104 -8.54 -7.30 0.88
C ALA A 104 -8.89 -8.70 1.43
N VAL A 105 -9.22 -9.65 0.55
CA VAL A 105 -9.53 -11.04 0.93
C VAL A 105 -8.32 -11.73 1.56
N ILE A 106 -7.13 -11.60 0.97
CA ILE A 106 -5.91 -12.19 1.54
C ILE A 106 -5.63 -11.59 2.92
N SER A 107 -5.69 -10.26 3.04
CA SER A 107 -5.42 -9.56 4.31
C SER A 107 -6.36 -10.01 5.43
N ALA A 108 -7.65 -10.17 5.14
CA ALA A 108 -8.64 -10.66 6.10
C ALA A 108 -8.34 -12.08 6.61
N ASN A 109 -7.54 -12.87 5.89
CA ASN A 109 -7.15 -14.24 6.27
C ASN A 109 -5.77 -14.32 6.95
N LEU A 110 -5.09 -13.20 7.20
CA LEU A 110 -3.77 -13.20 7.83
C LEU A 110 -3.81 -13.36 9.36
N GLY A 111 -4.87 -12.88 10.01
CA GLY A 111 -4.85 -12.65 11.46
C GLY A 111 -3.91 -11.50 11.88
N GLY A 112 -4.01 -11.05 13.13
CA GLY A 112 -3.30 -9.85 13.61
C GLY A 112 -3.97 -8.55 13.15
N ASP A 113 -3.17 -7.59 12.69
CA ASP A 113 -3.54 -6.23 12.24
C ASP A 113 -4.08 -6.24 10.79
N THR A 114 -5.13 -7.04 10.56
CA THR A 114 -5.65 -7.32 9.22
C THR A 114 -6.33 -6.11 8.56
N ASP A 115 -6.89 -5.21 9.35
CA ASP A 115 -7.54 -3.99 8.90
C ASP A 115 -6.51 -2.99 8.37
N THR A 116 -5.42 -2.74 9.10
CA THR A 116 -4.33 -1.86 8.63
C THR A 116 -3.64 -2.43 7.41
N ILE A 117 -3.26 -3.73 7.45
CA ILE A 117 -2.61 -4.40 6.32
C ILE A 117 -3.53 -4.37 5.09
N GLY A 118 -4.81 -4.67 5.27
CA GLY A 118 -5.82 -4.66 4.21
C GLY A 118 -6.03 -3.28 3.62
N ALA A 119 -6.15 -2.24 4.45
CA ALA A 119 -6.30 -0.86 4.00
C ALA A 119 -5.10 -0.40 3.16
N ILE A 120 -3.88 -0.74 3.57
CA ILE A 120 -2.66 -0.38 2.84
C ILE A 120 -2.56 -1.19 1.54
N ALA A 121 -2.68 -2.51 1.58
CA ALA A 121 -2.51 -3.38 0.42
C ALA A 121 -3.58 -3.12 -0.65
N ALA A 122 -4.87 -3.11 -0.26
CA ALA A 122 -5.97 -2.85 -1.18
C ALA A 122 -5.98 -1.38 -1.64
N GLY A 123 -5.55 -0.43 -0.80
CA GLY A 123 -5.38 0.96 -1.18
C GLY A 123 -4.31 1.16 -2.27
N MET A 124 -3.14 0.52 -2.13
CA MET A 124 -2.10 0.54 -3.15
C MET A 124 -2.56 -0.12 -4.46
N ALA A 125 -3.21 -1.28 -4.37
CA ALA A 125 -3.78 -1.97 -5.53
C ALA A 125 -4.84 -1.10 -6.23
N GLY A 126 -5.79 -0.54 -5.47
CA GLY A 126 -6.86 0.31 -5.98
C GLY A 126 -6.37 1.60 -6.60
N ALA A 127 -5.29 2.18 -6.07
CA ALA A 127 -4.62 3.33 -6.68
C ALA A 127 -4.08 3.02 -8.08
N CYS A 128 -3.61 1.79 -8.31
CA CYS A 128 -3.08 1.36 -9.61
C CYS A 128 -4.17 0.86 -10.57
N SER A 129 -5.23 0.25 -10.05
CA SER A 129 -6.22 -0.47 -10.85
C SER A 129 -7.55 0.26 -11.02
N GLY A 130 -7.82 1.26 -10.19
CA GLY A 130 -9.06 2.03 -10.16
C GLY A 130 -10.20 1.40 -9.36
N PHE A 131 -11.15 2.25 -8.93
CA PHE A 131 -12.31 1.87 -8.13
C PHE A 131 -13.25 0.85 -8.80
N SER A 132 -13.35 0.86 -10.13
CA SER A 132 -14.21 -0.08 -10.88
C SER A 132 -13.78 -1.54 -10.77
N ARG A 133 -12.56 -1.82 -10.26
CA ARG A 133 -12.07 -3.18 -10.02
C ARG A 133 -12.60 -3.80 -8.74
N LEU A 134 -13.17 -3.00 -7.84
CA LEU A 134 -13.80 -3.52 -6.64
C LEU A 134 -15.22 -4.02 -6.93
N PRO A 135 -15.63 -5.19 -6.39
CA PRO A 135 -16.98 -5.69 -6.57
C PRO A 135 -18.03 -4.79 -5.89
N GLN A 136 -18.87 -4.15 -6.69
CA GLN A 136 -19.85 -3.16 -6.21
C GLN A 136 -20.84 -3.75 -5.21
N GLN A 137 -21.20 -5.03 -5.36
CA GLN A 137 -22.06 -5.75 -4.42
C GLN A 137 -21.47 -5.87 -3.00
N HIS A 138 -20.13 -5.89 -2.87
CA HIS A 138 -19.46 -5.94 -1.58
C HIS A 138 -19.33 -4.54 -0.99
N ILE A 139 -19.07 -3.54 -1.82
CA ILE A 139 -19.06 -2.12 -1.41
C ILE A 139 -20.44 -1.72 -0.86
N ALA A 140 -21.52 -2.12 -1.53
CA ALA A 140 -22.89 -1.79 -1.12
C ALA A 140 -23.28 -2.37 0.26
N ARG A 141 -22.48 -3.29 0.82
CA ARG A 141 -22.71 -3.91 2.13
C ARG A 141 -21.92 -3.23 3.27
N LEU A 142 -21.08 -2.24 2.96
CA LEU A 142 -20.35 -1.49 3.99
C LEU A 142 -21.34 -0.69 4.85
N VAL A 143 -21.17 -0.76 6.16
CA VAL A 143 -22.01 -0.07 7.14
C VAL A 143 -21.23 1.14 7.67
N GLY A 144 -21.90 2.28 7.80
CA GLY A 144 -21.28 3.51 8.34
C GLY A 144 -20.35 4.23 7.35
N LEU A 145 -20.44 3.92 6.05
CA LEU A 145 -19.67 4.58 5.00
C LEU A 145 -20.62 5.20 3.96
N ASP A 146 -20.62 6.52 3.84
CA ASP A 146 -21.31 7.21 2.76
C ASP A 146 -20.43 7.29 1.51
N MET A 147 -20.82 6.57 0.47
CA MET A 147 -20.08 6.55 -0.80
C MET A 147 -20.06 7.89 -1.53
N SER A 148 -21.02 8.78 -1.26
CA SER A 148 -21.02 10.13 -1.82
C SER A 148 -19.94 11.01 -1.18
N GLU A 149 -19.80 10.94 0.15
CA GLU A 149 -18.74 11.63 0.89
C GLU A 149 -17.36 11.13 0.48
N VAL A 150 -17.18 9.81 0.36
CA VAL A 150 -15.91 9.21 -0.09
C VAL A 150 -15.54 9.69 -1.50
N ARG A 151 -16.51 9.78 -2.41
CA ARG A 151 -16.28 10.28 -3.78
C ARG A 151 -15.92 11.76 -3.79
N ALA A 152 -16.59 12.58 -2.99
CA ALA A 152 -16.29 13.99 -2.86
C ALA A 152 -14.85 14.19 -2.35
N LEU A 153 -14.49 13.51 -1.26
CA LEU A 153 -13.13 13.56 -0.71
C LEU A 153 -12.07 13.11 -1.72
N ALA A 154 -12.33 12.02 -2.46
CA ALA A 154 -11.41 11.56 -3.49
C ALA A 154 -11.22 12.59 -4.62
N ALA A 155 -12.31 13.26 -5.04
CA ALA A 155 -12.25 14.31 -6.05
C ALA A 155 -11.43 15.52 -5.56
N ASP A 156 -11.64 15.95 -4.30
CA ASP A 156 -10.90 17.06 -3.69
C ASP A 156 -9.40 16.76 -3.58
N LEU A 157 -9.03 15.53 -3.20
CA LEU A 157 -7.63 15.10 -3.13
C LEU A 157 -6.97 15.08 -4.52
N VAL A 158 -7.71 14.65 -5.55
CA VAL A 158 -7.21 14.70 -6.94
C VAL A 158 -7.05 16.15 -7.40
N ALA A 159 -8.02 17.03 -7.12
CA ALA A 159 -7.94 18.44 -7.46
C ALA A 159 -6.74 19.12 -6.79
N ALA A 160 -6.52 18.90 -5.49
CA ALA A 160 -5.38 19.41 -4.75
C ALA A 160 -4.03 18.92 -5.34
N ARG A 161 -3.97 17.65 -5.77
CA ARG A 161 -2.80 17.10 -6.45
C ARG A 161 -2.53 17.79 -7.78
N MET A 162 -3.57 18.03 -8.59
CA MET A 162 -3.43 18.69 -9.89
C MET A 162 -3.01 20.16 -9.75
N ALA A 163 -3.58 20.89 -8.79
CA ALA A 163 -3.21 22.28 -8.51
C ALA A 163 -1.71 22.42 -8.18
N LYS A 164 -1.15 21.49 -7.40
CA LYS A 164 0.28 21.47 -7.06
C LYS A 164 1.18 21.15 -8.24
N ILE A 165 0.71 20.36 -9.21
CA ILE A 165 1.46 20.08 -10.44
C ILE A 165 1.49 21.33 -11.34
N GLY A 166 0.39 22.09 -11.39
CA GLY A 166 0.33 23.36 -12.12
C GLY A 166 1.27 24.41 -11.54
N SER A 167 1.24 24.64 -10.23
CA SER A 167 2.10 25.65 -9.59
C SER A 167 3.60 25.35 -9.64
N GLY A 168 3.98 24.08 -9.81
CA GLY A 168 5.37 23.67 -10.01
C GLY A 168 5.89 23.87 -11.44
N LYS A 169 5.01 24.00 -12.44
CA LYS A 169 5.39 24.38 -13.81
C LYS A 169 5.58 25.89 -13.93
N ASP A 170 4.72 26.68 -13.29
CA ASP A 170 4.79 28.15 -13.33
C ASP A 170 5.97 28.73 -12.52
N ALA A 171 6.55 27.95 -11.59
CA ALA A 171 7.74 28.35 -10.82
C ALA A 171 9.07 27.91 -11.46
N ALA A 172 9.01 27.23 -12.62
CA ALA A 172 10.17 26.74 -13.37
C ALA A 172 10.36 27.47 -14.72
N GLU A 173 9.57 28.51 -14.99
CA GLU A 173 9.80 29.56 -16.00
C GLU A 173 10.28 30.85 -15.31
#